data_AF-A0A8B7DWW1-F1
#
_entry.id   AF-A0A8B7DWW1-F1
#
_cell.length_a   1.000
_cell.length_b   1.000
_cell.length_c   1.000
_cell.angle_alpha   90.00
_cell.angle_beta   90.00
_cell.angle_gamma   90.00
#
_symmetry.space_group_name_H-M   'P 1'
#
loop_
_entity.id
_entity.type
_entity.pdbx_description
1 polymer ?
#
loop_
_entity_poly.entity_id
_entity_poly.type
_entity_poly.pdbx_seq_one_letter_code
_entity_poly.pdbx_strand_id
1 'polypeptide(L)'
;MEDSANSVVRQLAYEFAERNNFPHCFDHNTKLGGKDWLASFMKRNSQISLRVPEKTSLARMQGLNETQVMKFFDLFHKLLLKHKFSAGRMYNVDETSVATVPTKLPKILCKKGVKRVAKVVSAERGKNVTLVCSMNAIRSCYVHPAFIFPRKKMRYEFLDDAPSDLLGLANKSGWMTQELFPDDNWMTSYPGRAITETQSGKLVKDAFDRAATAGIATKGFLGTGIWPFN
;
A
#
# COMPACT_ATOMS: atom_id res chain seq x y z
N MET A 1 3.62 5.68 -22.55
CA MET A 1 2.44 4.86 -22.17
C MET A 1 1.16 5.50 -22.67
N GLU A 2 0.92 6.78 -22.37
CA GLU A 2 -0.22 7.55 -22.90
C GLU A 2 -0.31 7.54 -24.44
N ASP A 3 0.82 7.70 -25.12
CA ASP A 3 0.87 7.64 -26.59
C ASP A 3 0.46 6.29 -27.20
N SER A 4 0.68 5.18 -26.48
CA SER A 4 0.37 3.83 -26.98
C SER A 4 -1.10 3.46 -26.82
N ALA A 5 -1.75 3.88 -25.73
CA ALA A 5 -3.19 3.69 -25.58
C ALA A 5 -3.97 4.56 -26.57
N ASN A 6 -3.52 5.80 -26.74
CA ASN A 6 -4.09 6.73 -27.71
C ASN A 6 -3.95 6.24 -29.15
N SER A 7 -2.83 5.59 -29.51
CA SER A 7 -2.66 5.00 -30.84
C SER A 7 -3.61 3.83 -31.08
N VAL A 8 -3.82 2.95 -30.07
CA VAL A 8 -4.74 1.81 -30.19
C VAL A 8 -6.19 2.25 -30.41
N VAL A 9 -6.67 3.24 -29.66
CA VAL A 9 -8.04 3.77 -29.84
C VAL A 9 -8.22 4.37 -31.23
N ARG A 10 -7.20 5.09 -31.72
CA ARG A 10 -7.21 5.67 -33.08
C ARG A 10 -7.16 4.60 -34.17
N GLN A 11 -6.46 3.50 -33.95
CA GLN A 11 -6.44 2.36 -34.87
C GLN A 11 -7.80 1.66 -34.90
N LEU A 12 -8.41 1.40 -33.75
CA LEU A 12 -9.74 0.80 -33.65
C LEU A 12 -10.80 1.65 -34.36
N ALA A 13 -10.70 2.98 -34.25
CA ALA A 13 -11.59 3.89 -34.95
C ALA A 13 -11.48 3.79 -36.47
N TYR A 14 -10.25 3.64 -36.98
CA TYR A 14 -9.99 3.42 -38.41
C TYR A 14 -10.56 2.08 -38.88
N GLU A 15 -10.23 0.99 -38.18
CA GLU A 15 -10.73 -0.36 -38.50
C GLU A 15 -12.26 -0.43 -38.45
N PHE A 16 -12.88 0.24 -37.47
CA PHE A 16 -14.33 0.31 -37.36
C PHE A 16 -14.95 1.05 -38.55
N ALA A 17 -14.35 2.15 -38.98
CA ALA A 17 -14.88 2.93 -40.10
C ALA A 17 -14.75 2.18 -41.44
N GLU A 18 -13.62 1.51 -41.68
CA GLU A 18 -13.38 0.66 -42.86
C GLU A 18 -14.33 -0.56 -42.87
N ARG A 19 -14.47 -1.29 -41.76
CA ARG A 19 -15.34 -2.48 -41.69
C ARG A 19 -16.82 -2.17 -41.94
N ASN A 20 -17.25 -0.95 -41.60
CA ASN A 20 -18.64 -0.51 -41.78
C ASN A 20 -18.83 0.35 -43.04
N ASN A 21 -17.80 0.50 -43.88
CA ASN A 21 -17.81 1.34 -45.08
C ASN A 21 -18.27 2.79 -44.81
N PHE A 22 -17.88 3.36 -43.66
CA PHE A 22 -18.18 4.75 -43.36
C PHE A 22 -17.19 5.68 -44.07
N PRO A 23 -17.66 6.75 -44.73
CA PRO A 23 -16.77 7.77 -45.29
C PRO A 23 -15.99 8.45 -44.16
N HIS A 24 -14.67 8.50 -44.26
CA HIS A 24 -13.80 9.10 -43.25
C HIS A 24 -12.57 9.78 -43.87
N CYS A 25 -12.00 10.74 -43.14
CA CYS A 25 -10.78 11.46 -43.52
C CYS A 25 -9.52 10.93 -42.81
N PHE A 26 -9.58 9.72 -42.26
CA PHE A 26 -8.44 9.10 -41.58
C PHE A 26 -7.31 8.76 -42.56
N ASP A 27 -6.09 8.69 -42.05
CA ASP A 27 -4.92 8.44 -42.87
C ASP A 27 -4.80 6.95 -43.22
N HIS A 28 -4.92 6.64 -44.51
CA HIS A 28 -4.83 5.27 -45.04
C HIS A 28 -3.41 4.70 -45.03
N ASN A 29 -2.37 5.55 -45.00
CA ASN A 29 -0.97 5.09 -44.93
C ASN A 29 -0.63 4.59 -43.53
N THR A 30 -1.03 5.35 -42.50
CA THR A 30 -0.79 4.99 -41.11
C THR A 30 -1.89 4.12 -40.49
N LYS A 31 -3.06 4.03 -41.12
CA LYS A 31 -4.26 3.29 -40.65
C LYS A 31 -4.70 3.72 -39.24
N LEU A 32 -4.64 5.03 -38.99
CA LEU A 32 -4.96 5.63 -37.70
C LEU A 32 -5.95 6.78 -37.87
N GLY A 33 -6.92 6.87 -36.96
CA GLY A 33 -7.72 8.08 -36.77
C GLY A 33 -6.87 9.30 -36.40
N GLY A 34 -7.36 10.52 -36.64
CA GLY A 34 -6.64 11.75 -36.31
C GLY A 34 -6.47 12.00 -34.79
N LYS A 35 -5.47 12.80 -34.39
CA LYS A 35 -5.32 13.23 -32.98
C LYS A 35 -6.50 14.11 -32.54
N ASP A 36 -6.96 15.00 -33.42
CA ASP A 36 -8.12 15.87 -33.16
C ASP A 36 -9.43 15.08 -33.06
N TRP A 37 -9.53 13.99 -33.84
CA TRP A 37 -10.64 13.05 -33.73
C TRP A 37 -10.66 12.41 -32.33
N LEU A 38 -9.51 11.94 -31.84
CA LEU A 38 -9.41 11.36 -30.50
C LEU A 38 -9.76 12.37 -29.41
N ALA A 39 -9.24 13.60 -29.51
CA ALA A 39 -9.56 14.67 -28.56
C ALA A 39 -11.06 14.98 -28.53
N SER A 40 -11.69 15.05 -29.71
CA SER A 40 -13.13 15.27 -29.86
C SER A 40 -13.96 14.07 -29.36
N PHE A 41 -13.48 12.85 -29.59
CA PHE A 41 -14.12 11.62 -29.11
C PHE A 41 -14.11 11.57 -27.58
N MET A 42 -12.98 11.85 -26.95
CA MET A 42 -12.88 11.91 -25.49
C MET A 42 -13.74 13.04 -24.90
N LYS A 43 -13.83 14.19 -25.58
CA LYS A 43 -14.71 15.31 -25.15
C LYS A 43 -16.20 14.95 -25.21
N ARG A 44 -16.63 14.18 -26.22
CA ARG A 44 -18.03 13.74 -26.36
C ARG A 44 -18.40 12.60 -25.41
N ASN A 45 -17.42 11.81 -24.97
CA ASN A 45 -17.63 10.64 -24.11
C ASN A 45 -17.04 10.87 -22.72
N SER A 46 -17.63 11.77 -21.94
CA SER A 46 -17.14 12.14 -20.60
C SER A 46 -17.13 10.99 -19.60
N GLN A 47 -17.87 9.90 -19.87
CA GLN A 47 -17.84 8.67 -19.09
C GLN A 47 -16.57 7.82 -19.28
N ILE A 48 -15.72 8.14 -20.26
CA ILE A 48 -14.49 7.39 -20.56
C ILE A 48 -13.29 8.20 -20.04
N SER A 49 -12.41 7.56 -19.27
CA SER A 49 -11.16 8.18 -18.79
C SER A 49 -9.97 7.28 -19.08
N LEU A 50 -8.84 7.89 -19.44
CA LEU A 50 -7.58 7.17 -19.56
C LEU A 50 -7.01 6.95 -18.16
N ARG A 51 -6.72 5.69 -17.83
CA ARG A 51 -6.16 5.30 -16.53
C ARG A 51 -4.94 4.42 -16.74
N VAL A 52 -3.99 4.54 -15.82
CA VAL A 52 -2.92 3.54 -15.69
C VAL A 52 -3.48 2.41 -14.85
N PRO A 53 -3.54 1.16 -15.35
CA PRO A 53 -4.04 0.05 -14.58
C PRO A 53 -3.10 -0.21 -13.39
N GLU A 54 -3.69 -0.54 -12.24
CA GLU A 54 -2.93 -0.95 -11.08
C GLU A 54 -2.32 -2.34 -11.33
N LYS A 55 -1.03 -2.50 -11.00
CA LYS A 55 -0.35 -3.79 -11.08
C LYS A 55 -0.96 -4.75 -10.06
N THR A 56 -1.84 -5.61 -10.51
CA THR A 56 -2.58 -6.56 -9.68
C THR A 56 -2.13 -7.98 -9.99
N SER A 57 -1.76 -8.75 -8.98
CA SER A 57 -1.41 -10.16 -9.17
C SER A 57 -2.65 -11.02 -9.37
N LEU A 58 -2.50 -12.15 -10.06
CA LEU A 58 -3.59 -13.11 -10.26
C LEU A 58 -4.18 -13.59 -8.92
N ALA A 59 -3.32 -13.83 -7.92
CA ALA A 59 -3.74 -14.19 -6.58
C ALA A 59 -4.62 -13.12 -5.92
N ARG A 60 -4.30 -11.82 -6.10
CA ARG A 60 -5.14 -10.72 -5.59
C ARG A 60 -6.49 -10.68 -6.30
N MET A 61 -6.53 -10.86 -7.64
CA MET A 61 -7.79 -10.92 -8.37
C MET A 61 -8.66 -12.11 -7.93
N GLN A 62 -8.06 -13.27 -7.69
CA GLN A 62 -8.76 -14.44 -7.18
C GLN A 62 -9.23 -14.26 -5.74
N GLY A 63 -8.49 -13.55 -4.89
CA GLY A 63 -8.88 -13.26 -3.51
C GLY A 63 -9.98 -12.21 -3.41
N LEU A 64 -9.98 -11.20 -4.29
CA LEU A 64 -10.92 -10.09 -4.33
C LEU A 64 -12.06 -10.34 -5.34
N ASN A 65 -12.66 -11.52 -5.30
CA ASN A 65 -13.91 -11.79 -6.02
C ASN A 65 -15.10 -11.78 -5.05
N GLU A 66 -16.28 -11.48 -5.58
CA GLU A 66 -17.51 -11.34 -4.78
C GLU A 66 -17.75 -12.56 -3.88
N THR A 67 -17.65 -13.77 -4.41
CA THR A 67 -17.85 -15.01 -3.65
C THR A 67 -16.88 -15.13 -2.47
N GLN A 68 -15.60 -14.81 -2.64
CA GLN A 68 -14.60 -14.91 -1.58
C GLN A 68 -14.78 -13.81 -0.54
N VAL A 69 -15.12 -12.59 -0.99
CA VAL A 69 -15.42 -11.45 -0.12
C VAL A 69 -16.67 -11.73 0.73
N MET A 70 -17.73 -12.25 0.12
CA MET A 70 -18.96 -12.59 0.84
C MET A 70 -18.73 -13.71 1.85
N LYS A 71 -17.99 -14.77 1.48
CA LYS A 71 -17.61 -15.83 2.43
C LYS A 71 -16.85 -15.28 3.65
N PHE A 72 -15.94 -14.33 3.43
CA PHE A 72 -15.21 -13.70 4.52
C PHE A 72 -16.16 -12.93 5.44
N PHE A 73 -17.01 -12.06 4.89
CA PHE A 73 -17.94 -11.25 5.70
C PHE A 73 -19.01 -12.09 6.39
N ASP A 74 -19.50 -13.16 5.77
CA ASP A 74 -20.43 -14.10 6.40
C ASP A 74 -19.79 -14.79 7.61
N LEU A 75 -18.54 -15.26 7.47
CA LEU A 75 -17.80 -15.87 8.57
C LEU A 75 -17.54 -14.84 9.68
N PHE A 76 -17.10 -13.64 9.31
CA PHE A 76 -16.83 -12.56 10.24
C PHE A 76 -18.09 -12.17 11.03
N HIS A 77 -19.23 -12.00 10.35
CA HIS A 77 -20.51 -11.70 10.96
C HIS A 77 -20.96 -12.80 11.94
N LYS A 78 -20.86 -14.07 11.55
CA LYS A 78 -21.16 -15.22 12.43
C LYS A 78 -20.31 -15.21 13.71
N LEU A 79 -19.02 -14.92 13.58
CA LEU A 79 -18.10 -14.85 14.72
C LEU A 79 -18.41 -13.66 15.64
N LEU A 80 -18.72 -12.50 15.08
CA LEU A 80 -19.12 -11.32 15.84
C LEU A 80 -20.38 -11.58 16.67
N LEU A 81 -21.42 -12.19 16.07
CA LEU A 81 -22.65 -12.53 16.79
C LEU A 81 -22.43 -13.57 17.89
N LYS A 82 -21.62 -14.59 17.62
CA LYS A 82 -21.34 -15.68 18.56
C LYS A 82 -20.55 -15.21 19.78
N HIS A 83 -19.48 -14.44 19.57
CA HIS A 83 -18.53 -14.10 20.61
C HIS A 83 -18.71 -12.70 21.20
N LYS A 84 -19.47 -11.82 20.52
CA LYS A 84 -19.76 -10.45 20.96
C LYS A 84 -18.49 -9.70 21.39
N PHE A 85 -17.46 -9.74 20.54
CA PHE A 85 -16.19 -9.09 20.83
C PHE A 85 -16.40 -7.60 21.10
N SER A 86 -15.89 -7.11 22.22
CA SER A 86 -15.82 -5.67 22.46
C SER A 86 -14.77 -5.05 21.54
N ALA A 87 -14.93 -3.78 21.18
CA ALA A 87 -13.99 -3.07 20.32
C ALA A 87 -12.55 -3.08 20.87
N GLY A 88 -12.36 -3.17 22.19
CA GLY A 88 -11.04 -3.25 22.82
C GLY A 88 -10.33 -4.59 22.60
N ARG A 89 -11.06 -5.62 22.15
CA ARG A 89 -10.56 -6.96 21.84
C ARG A 89 -10.45 -7.24 20.34
N MET A 90 -10.84 -6.29 19.50
CA MET A 90 -10.65 -6.37 18.05
C MET A 90 -9.41 -5.61 17.67
N TYR A 91 -8.42 -6.30 17.11
CA TYR A 91 -7.17 -5.72 16.66
C TYR A 91 -7.10 -5.76 15.15
N ASN A 92 -6.63 -4.66 14.57
CA ASN A 92 -6.19 -4.64 13.18
C ASN A 92 -4.66 -4.69 13.17
N VAL A 93 -4.12 -5.54 12.31
CA VAL A 93 -2.68 -5.70 12.07
C VAL A 93 -2.41 -5.28 10.64
N ASP A 94 -1.41 -4.43 10.42
CA ASP A 94 -1.01 -4.04 9.07
C ASP A 94 0.51 -3.93 8.95
N GLU A 95 1.00 -4.11 7.73
CA GLU A 95 2.41 -4.15 7.39
C GLU A 95 2.80 -2.90 6.59
N THR A 96 3.96 -2.34 6.91
CA THR A 96 4.55 -1.28 6.11
C THR A 96 6.02 -1.59 5.79
N SER A 97 6.43 -1.25 4.57
CA SER A 97 7.82 -1.40 4.15
C SER A 97 8.61 -0.12 4.47
N VAL A 98 9.63 -0.25 5.29
CA VAL A 98 10.59 0.82 5.61
C VAL A 98 11.82 0.65 4.73
N ALA A 99 12.03 1.61 3.83
CA ALA A 99 13.19 1.63 2.96
C ALA A 99 14.41 2.18 3.71
N THR A 100 15.52 1.44 3.72
CA THR A 100 16.78 1.91 4.34
C THR A 100 17.51 2.98 3.52
N VAL A 101 17.10 3.16 2.26
CA VAL A 101 17.64 4.19 1.37
C VAL A 101 16.47 5.00 0.81
N PRO A 102 16.50 6.34 0.91
CA PRO A 102 15.44 7.18 0.39
C PRO A 102 15.35 7.09 -1.13
N THR A 103 14.20 6.70 -1.65
CA THR A 103 13.93 6.61 -3.10
C THR A 103 13.81 7.99 -3.75
N LYS A 104 13.32 8.99 -3.00
CA LYS A 104 13.22 10.37 -3.45
C LYS A 104 14.18 11.22 -2.63
N LEU A 105 15.11 11.86 -3.32
CA LEU A 105 15.98 12.84 -2.72
C LEU A 105 15.27 14.21 -2.69
N PRO A 106 15.46 15.01 -1.63
CA PRO A 106 14.91 16.36 -1.59
C PRO A 106 15.51 17.20 -2.72
N LYS A 107 14.70 18.14 -3.24
CA LYS A 107 15.21 19.16 -4.16
C LYS A 107 16.19 20.06 -3.40
N ILE A 108 17.32 20.36 -4.01
CA ILE A 108 18.33 21.26 -3.46
C ILE A 108 18.62 22.39 -4.44
N LEU A 109 18.88 23.58 -3.90
CA LEU A 109 19.30 24.73 -4.70
C LEU A 109 20.78 24.55 -5.10
N CYS A 110 21.09 24.78 -6.38
CA CYS A 110 22.45 24.73 -6.91
C CYS A 110 22.68 25.83 -7.94
N LYS A 111 23.94 26.15 -8.24
CA LYS A 111 24.30 27.16 -9.24
C LYS A 111 23.73 26.78 -10.62
N LYS A 112 23.12 27.75 -11.31
CA LYS A 112 22.58 27.59 -12.67
C LYS A 112 23.68 27.10 -13.63
N GLY A 113 23.38 26.08 -14.43
CA GLY A 113 24.33 25.47 -15.38
C GLY A 113 25.05 24.22 -14.87
N VAL A 114 24.97 23.91 -13.57
CA VAL A 114 25.52 22.66 -13.02
C VAL A 114 24.59 21.50 -13.36
N LYS A 115 25.05 20.58 -14.22
CA LYS A 115 24.27 19.41 -14.66
C LYS A 115 24.35 18.21 -13.73
N ARG A 116 25.41 18.08 -12.92
CA ARG A 116 25.62 16.96 -12.00
C ARG A 116 25.73 17.48 -10.58
N VAL A 117 24.71 17.20 -9.78
CA VAL A 117 24.68 17.47 -8.34
C VAL A 117 24.48 16.11 -7.66
N ALA A 118 25.50 15.64 -6.94
CA ALA A 118 25.47 14.33 -6.30
C ALA A 118 25.13 14.47 -4.81
N LYS A 119 24.40 13.48 -4.29
CA LYS A 119 24.18 13.28 -2.85
C LYS A 119 24.73 11.90 -2.49
N VAL A 120 25.57 11.85 -1.46
CA VAL A 120 26.04 10.58 -0.90
C VAL A 120 24.86 9.88 -0.24
N VAL A 121 24.62 8.63 -0.63
CA VAL A 121 23.63 7.73 -0.03
C VAL A 121 24.33 6.46 0.43
N SER A 122 23.78 5.81 1.46
CA SER A 122 24.37 4.60 2.05
C SER A 122 24.51 3.43 1.05
N ALA A 123 23.64 3.36 0.03
CA ALA A 123 23.73 2.39 -1.06
C ALA A 123 22.89 2.86 -2.27
N GLU A 124 23.16 2.30 -3.46
CA GLU A 124 22.35 2.56 -4.67
C GLU A 124 20.92 1.99 -4.55
N ARG A 125 20.77 0.85 -3.87
CA ARG A 125 19.49 0.24 -3.51
C ARG A 125 19.52 -0.21 -2.06
N GLY A 126 18.60 0.31 -1.25
CA GLY A 126 18.36 -0.18 0.10
C GLY A 126 17.62 -1.51 0.09
N LYS A 127 17.74 -2.27 1.18
CA LYS A 127 16.83 -3.38 1.48
C LYS A 127 15.62 -2.81 2.19
N ASN A 128 14.43 -3.28 1.84
CA ASN A 128 13.24 -2.93 2.62
C ASN A 128 13.19 -3.80 3.87
N VAL A 129 12.93 -3.17 5.00
CA VAL A 129 12.61 -3.84 6.27
C VAL A 129 11.10 -3.78 6.43
N THR A 130 10.48 -4.88 6.81
CA THR A 130 9.04 -4.93 7.06
C THR A 130 8.80 -4.50 8.50
N LEU A 131 7.87 -3.58 8.72
CA LEU A 131 7.40 -3.16 10.04
C LEU A 131 5.94 -3.59 10.17
N VAL A 132 5.64 -4.36 11.20
CA VAL A 132 4.29 -4.81 11.54
C VAL A 132 3.78 -3.97 12.69
N CYS A 133 2.62 -3.36 12.52
CA CYS A 133 1.95 -2.57 13.53
C CYS A 133 0.57 -3.17 13.82
N SER A 134 0.14 -3.12 15.08
CA SER A 134 -1.17 -3.61 15.49
C SER A 134 -1.82 -2.71 16.53
N MET A 135 -3.13 -2.52 16.41
CA MET A 135 -3.90 -1.58 17.22
C MET A 135 -5.33 -2.05 17.40
N ASN A 136 -5.90 -1.81 18.59
CA ASN A 136 -7.30 -2.14 18.84
C ASN A 136 -8.27 -1.14 18.18
N ALA A 137 -9.52 -1.55 17.98
CA ALA A 137 -10.54 -0.73 17.34
C ALA A 137 -10.92 0.52 18.15
N ILE A 138 -10.75 0.50 19.48
CA ILE A 138 -10.97 1.66 20.38
C ILE A 138 -9.87 2.71 20.25
N ARG A 139 -8.71 2.34 19.69
CA ARG A 139 -7.52 3.20 19.57
C ARG A 139 -6.82 3.52 20.89
N SER A 140 -7.10 2.74 21.93
CA SER A 140 -6.52 2.91 23.26
C SER A 140 -5.26 2.08 23.47
N CYS A 141 -5.13 0.97 22.73
CA CYS A 141 -4.08 -0.02 22.94
C CYS A 141 -3.39 -0.35 21.62
N TYR A 142 -2.07 -0.40 21.67
CA TYR A 142 -1.19 -0.81 20.59
C TYR A 142 -0.40 -2.04 21.05
N VAL A 143 -0.13 -2.94 20.13
CA VAL A 143 0.88 -3.99 20.34
C VAL A 143 2.21 -3.42 19.87
N HIS A 144 3.28 -3.63 20.65
CA HIS A 144 4.62 -3.12 20.29
C HIS A 144 5.00 -3.57 18.89
N PRO A 145 5.38 -2.65 17.97
CA PRO A 145 5.66 -3.01 16.60
C PRO A 145 6.76 -4.08 16.48
N ALA A 146 6.74 -4.82 15.38
CA ALA A 146 7.78 -5.80 15.08
C ALA A 146 8.50 -5.45 13.77
N PHE A 147 9.82 -5.42 13.79
CA PHE A 147 10.63 -5.36 12.57
C PHE A 147 10.96 -6.76 12.08
N ILE A 148 10.69 -7.05 10.81
CA ILE A 148 11.11 -8.26 10.13
C ILE A 148 12.17 -7.89 9.11
N PHE A 149 13.38 -8.35 9.36
CA PHE A 149 14.51 -8.06 8.50
C PHE A 149 14.76 -9.18 7.48
N PRO A 150 15.05 -8.86 6.20
CA PRO A 150 15.31 -9.84 5.13
C PRO A 150 16.69 -10.52 5.29
N ARG A 151 16.82 -11.42 6.27
CA ARG A 151 18.06 -12.10 6.67
C ARG A 151 17.80 -13.48 7.28
N LYS A 152 18.80 -14.36 7.27
CA LYS A 152 18.73 -15.68 7.93
C LYS A 152 18.84 -15.62 9.46
N LYS A 153 19.55 -14.64 10.02
CA LYS A 153 19.81 -14.52 11.46
C LYS A 153 19.51 -13.11 11.95
N MET A 154 18.96 -13.02 13.17
CA MET A 154 18.78 -11.74 13.84
C MET A 154 20.13 -11.18 14.29
N ARG A 155 20.28 -9.87 14.20
CA ARG A 155 21.41 -9.09 14.70
C ARG A 155 20.80 -7.96 15.53
N TYR A 156 21.07 -7.95 16.83
CA TYR A 156 20.41 -7.05 17.76
C TYR A 156 20.83 -5.59 17.59
N GLU A 157 21.98 -5.35 16.96
CA GLU A 157 22.49 -4.01 16.63
C GLU A 157 21.55 -3.22 15.72
N PHE A 158 20.63 -3.89 15.02
CA PHE A 158 19.60 -3.21 14.21
C PHE A 158 18.47 -2.60 15.04
N LEU A 159 18.43 -2.90 16.33
CA LEU A 159 17.55 -2.29 17.31
C LEU A 159 18.31 -1.37 18.26
N ASP A 160 19.57 -1.03 17.94
CA ASP A 160 20.29 0.00 18.71
C ASP A 160 19.47 1.29 18.68
N ASP A 161 19.33 1.92 19.85
CA ASP A 161 18.48 3.09 20.11
C ASP A 161 16.96 2.89 19.89
N ALA A 162 16.51 1.67 19.57
CA ALA A 162 15.10 1.33 19.54
C ALA A 162 14.55 1.20 20.97
N PRO A 163 13.23 1.32 21.17
CA PRO A 163 12.63 1.08 22.47
C PRO A 163 12.86 -0.38 22.87
N SER A 164 13.12 -0.63 24.15
CA SER A 164 13.47 -1.98 24.65
C SER A 164 12.36 -3.02 24.49
N ASP A 165 11.14 -2.57 24.21
CA ASP A 165 9.95 -3.39 24.01
C ASP A 165 9.66 -3.70 22.53
N LEU A 166 10.50 -3.24 21.60
CA LEU A 166 10.33 -3.47 20.17
C LEU A 166 10.88 -4.83 19.73
N LEU A 167 10.08 -5.59 18.97
CA LEU A 167 10.44 -6.95 18.58
C LEU A 167 11.23 -6.96 17.27
N GLY A 168 12.40 -7.59 17.28
CA GLY A 168 13.24 -7.79 16.09
C GLY A 168 13.25 -9.23 15.61
N LEU A 169 12.77 -9.46 14.39
CA LEU A 169 12.66 -10.76 13.75
C LEU A 169 13.50 -10.81 12.46
N ALA A 170 13.91 -12.00 12.06
CA ALA A 170 14.68 -12.19 10.83
C ALA A 170 14.09 -13.32 9.99
N ASN A 171 13.77 -13.02 8.73
CA ASN A 171 13.34 -14.00 7.75
C ASN A 171 14.16 -13.81 6.47
N LYS A 172 14.67 -14.89 5.84
CA LYS A 172 15.50 -14.80 4.63
C LYS A 172 14.84 -13.97 3.52
N SER A 173 13.52 -14.04 3.41
CA SER A 173 12.73 -13.35 2.40
C SER A 173 12.27 -11.95 2.82
N GLY A 174 12.27 -11.64 4.12
CA GLY A 174 11.66 -10.43 4.68
C GLY A 174 10.14 -10.48 4.81
N TRP A 175 9.49 -11.57 4.39
CA TRP A 175 8.06 -11.77 4.57
C TRP A 175 7.71 -12.14 6.01
N MET A 176 6.52 -11.75 6.42
CA MET A 176 5.87 -12.27 7.62
C MET A 176 5.45 -13.71 7.39
N THR A 177 5.87 -14.61 8.28
CA THR A 177 5.48 -16.02 8.24
C THR A 177 5.08 -16.46 9.64
N GLN A 178 4.23 -17.49 9.74
CA GLN A 178 3.73 -17.97 11.02
C GLN A 178 4.86 -18.42 11.95
N GLU A 179 5.93 -18.99 11.41
CA GLU A 179 7.08 -19.48 12.18
C GLU A 179 7.89 -18.36 12.83
N LEU A 180 7.71 -17.10 12.38
CA LEU A 180 8.31 -15.94 13.05
C LEU A 180 7.58 -15.58 14.35
N PHE A 181 6.33 -16.03 14.47
CA PHE A 181 5.48 -15.85 15.65
C PHE A 181 5.08 -17.23 16.18
N PRO A 182 6.07 -18.06 16.59
CA PRO A 182 5.86 -19.47 16.92
C PRO A 182 4.90 -19.65 18.11
N ASP A 183 4.84 -18.64 18.98
CA ASP A 183 3.73 -18.44 19.88
C ASP A 183 2.91 -17.30 19.30
N ASP A 184 1.73 -17.57 18.73
CA ASP A 184 0.72 -16.56 18.28
C ASP A 184 0.34 -15.55 19.39
N ASN A 185 0.92 -15.73 20.56
CA ASN A 185 0.88 -14.88 21.70
C ASN A 185 1.64 -13.57 21.55
N TRP A 186 2.28 -13.20 20.44
CA TRP A 186 2.88 -11.84 20.36
C TRP A 186 1.85 -10.74 20.68
N MET A 187 0.61 -10.88 20.19
CA MET A 187 -0.49 -9.97 20.53
C MET A 187 -0.96 -10.08 21.98
N THR A 188 -0.77 -11.22 22.66
CA THR A 188 -1.28 -11.48 24.02
C THR A 188 -0.19 -11.37 25.11
N SER A 189 1.08 -11.55 24.76
CA SER A 189 2.29 -11.45 25.58
C SER A 189 2.77 -10.01 25.72
N TYR A 190 2.29 -9.12 24.85
CA TYR A 190 2.46 -7.67 24.96
C TYR A 190 1.09 -7.00 25.16
N PRO A 191 0.34 -7.33 26.24
CA PRO A 191 -0.98 -6.76 26.49
C PRO A 191 -0.87 -5.24 26.67
N GLY A 192 -1.77 -4.53 25.97
CA GLY A 192 -1.69 -3.11 25.67
C GLY A 192 -1.13 -2.20 26.77
N ARG A 193 -0.05 -1.50 26.45
CA ARG A 193 0.38 -0.31 27.19
C ARG A 193 -0.27 0.92 26.58
N ALA A 194 -0.89 1.75 27.42
CA ALA A 194 -1.36 3.07 27.02
C ALA A 194 -0.13 3.93 26.65
N ILE A 195 -0.19 4.66 25.54
CA ILE A 195 0.85 5.64 25.21
C ILE A 195 0.68 6.83 26.17
N THR A 196 1.68 7.10 27.01
CA THR A 196 1.84 8.43 27.60
C THR A 196 2.60 9.31 26.60
N GLU A 197 2.17 10.56 26.47
CA GLU A 197 2.66 11.58 25.53
C GLU A 197 4.20 11.75 25.53
N THR A 198 4.86 11.33 26.61
CA THR A 198 6.30 11.37 26.84
C THR A 198 7.09 10.23 26.18
N GLN A 199 6.46 9.14 25.72
CA GLN A 199 7.15 7.98 25.12
C GLN A 199 7.10 7.95 23.58
N SER A 200 6.05 8.52 22.98
CA SER A 200 5.87 8.64 21.51
C SER A 200 6.82 9.67 20.87
N GLY A 201 7.17 10.74 21.59
CA GLY A 201 7.94 11.85 21.04
C GLY A 201 9.42 11.56 20.75
N LYS A 202 10.02 10.54 21.40
CA LYS A 202 11.46 10.29 21.31
C LYS A 202 11.85 9.27 20.24
N LEU A 203 10.93 8.39 19.86
CA LEU A 203 11.23 7.22 19.02
C LEU A 203 10.66 7.30 17.62
N VAL A 204 9.57 8.06 17.39
CA VAL A 204 8.99 8.06 16.06
C VAL A 204 8.21 9.32 15.67
N LYS A 205 8.78 10.49 15.95
CA LYS A 205 8.15 11.79 15.64
C LYS A 205 7.72 11.98 14.17
N ASP A 206 8.44 11.37 13.22
CA ASP A 206 8.19 11.60 11.80
C ASP A 206 7.72 10.36 11.02
N ALA A 207 8.03 9.13 11.44
CA ALA A 207 7.74 7.93 10.66
C ALA A 207 6.47 7.19 11.09
N PHE A 208 6.20 7.07 12.40
CA PHE A 208 5.02 6.39 12.94
C PHE A 208 3.78 7.24 12.77
N ASP A 209 3.90 8.55 13.02
CA ASP A 209 2.82 9.53 12.77
C ASP A 209 2.46 9.67 11.28
N ARG A 210 3.26 9.10 10.36
CA ARG A 210 2.89 8.99 8.94
C ARG A 210 2.41 7.59 8.55
N ALA A 211 2.96 6.54 9.15
CA ALA A 211 2.72 5.16 8.76
C ALA A 211 1.62 4.45 9.58
N ALA A 212 1.55 4.68 10.89
CA ALA A 212 0.62 4.03 11.82
C ALA A 212 -0.34 5.05 12.45
N THR A 213 -0.90 5.93 11.61
CA THR A 213 -1.88 6.90 12.13
C THR A 213 -3.16 6.18 12.52
N ALA A 214 -3.75 6.65 13.63
CA ALA A 214 -5.12 6.32 13.99
C ALA A 214 -6.09 6.51 12.80
N GLY A 215 -5.81 7.47 11.91
CA GLY A 215 -6.55 7.71 10.66
C GLY A 215 -6.40 6.61 9.60
N ILE A 216 -5.21 6.03 9.41
CA ILE A 216 -5.03 4.86 8.51
C ILE A 216 -5.74 3.64 9.09
N ALA A 217 -5.58 3.37 10.39
CA ALA A 217 -6.27 2.28 11.06
C ALA A 217 -7.80 2.44 10.99
N THR A 218 -8.33 3.65 11.20
CA THR A 218 -9.77 3.90 11.03
C THR A 218 -10.23 3.87 9.59
N LYS A 219 -9.42 4.24 8.61
CA LYS A 219 -9.77 3.97 7.20
C LYS A 219 -9.90 2.47 6.93
N GLY A 220 -9.05 1.63 7.54
CA GLY A 220 -9.21 0.17 7.53
C GLY A 220 -10.53 -0.30 8.15
N PHE A 221 -10.89 0.23 9.33
CA PHE A 221 -12.17 -0.08 9.98
C PHE A 221 -13.40 0.50 9.26
N LEU A 222 -13.29 1.68 8.63
CA LEU A 222 -14.33 2.31 7.79
C LEU A 222 -14.57 1.48 6.53
N GLY A 223 -13.50 1.06 5.85
CA GLY A 223 -13.59 0.24 4.64
C GLY A 223 -14.22 -1.13 4.89
N THR A 224 -14.19 -1.61 6.14
CA THR A 224 -14.81 -2.87 6.56
C THR A 224 -16.15 -2.70 7.27
N GLY A 225 -16.64 -1.47 7.43
CA GLY A 225 -17.93 -1.17 8.08
C GLY A 225 -17.95 -1.38 9.60
N ILE A 226 -16.78 -1.53 10.24
CA ILE A 226 -16.64 -1.72 11.70
C ILE A 226 -16.68 -0.36 12.43
N TRP A 227 -16.39 0.74 11.72
CA TRP A 227 -16.42 2.10 12.24
C TRP A 227 -17.27 3.01 11.32
N PRO A 228 -18.04 3.98 11.86
CA PRO A 228 -18.25 4.28 13.27
C PRO A 228 -19.07 3.19 13.98
N PHE A 229 -18.76 2.97 15.26
CA PHE A 229 -19.60 2.14 16.12
C PHE A 229 -20.88 2.91 16.43
N ASN A 230 -22.04 2.31 16.17
CA ASN A 230 -23.35 2.83 16.56
C ASN A 230 -23.51 2.85 18.09
#